data_AF-A0A2I0UY48-F1
#
_entry.id   AF-A0A2I0UY48-F1
#
_cell.length_a   1.000
_cell.length_b   1.000
_cell.length_c   1.000
_cell.angle_alpha   90.00
_cell.angle_beta   90.00
_cell.angle_gamma   90.00
#
_symmetry.space_group_name_H-M   'P 1'
#
loop_
_entity.id
_entity.type
_entity.pdbx_description
1 polymer ?
#
loop_
_entity_poly.entity_id
_entity_poly.type
_entity_poly.pdbx_seq_one_letter_code
_entity_poly.pdbx_strand_id
1 'polypeptide(L)'
;MSKLSWFYYSTSLIITAIIFSLIHVFTEPIVIGSSNGISNGNPGLFPLVFFTPFFIVSIMGTYKLANRLALKMMKTMPFYSMIVLSFLFPSIVYSLTLKKAQELRVFVFEHNQLVTKIAEIPLLNTYSNSIFFTGWTFLALHFTVIWIAYVLAFIKHKG
;
A
#
# COMPACT_ATOMS: atom_id res chain seq x y z
N MET A 1 20.78 -11.21 -8.34
CA MET A 1 20.93 -9.74 -8.36
C MET A 1 22.39 -9.46 -8.08
N SER A 2 23.00 -8.45 -8.71
CA SER A 2 24.35 -8.03 -8.33
C SER A 2 24.33 -7.47 -6.90
N LYS A 3 25.48 -7.42 -6.24
CA LYS A 3 25.62 -6.81 -4.89
C LYS A 3 25.09 -5.37 -4.89
N LEU A 4 25.39 -4.62 -5.95
CA LEU A 4 24.93 -3.24 -6.13
C LEU A 4 23.40 -3.14 -6.25
N SER A 5 22.76 -4.00 -7.06
CA SER A 5 21.29 -4.02 -7.16
C SER A 5 20.62 -4.42 -5.85
N TRP A 6 21.23 -5.33 -5.09
CA TRP A 6 20.75 -5.70 -3.75
C TRP A 6 20.81 -4.51 -2.80
N PHE A 7 21.93 -3.79 -2.78
CA PHE A 7 22.09 -2.57 -1.98
C PHE A 7 21.00 -1.54 -2.32
N TYR A 8 20.82 -1.19 -3.60
CA TYR A 8 19.79 -0.22 -4.00
C TYR A 8 18.38 -0.67 -3.64
N TYR A 9 18.06 -1.95 -3.81
CA TYR A 9 16.77 -2.51 -3.42
C TYR A 9 16.53 -2.39 -1.92
N SER A 10 17.47 -2.86 -1.09
CA SER A 10 17.34 -2.81 0.36
C SER A 10 17.21 -1.37 0.87
N THR A 11 18.05 -0.46 0.36
CA THR A 11 17.96 0.97 0.70
C THR A 11 16.63 1.57 0.28
N SER A 12 16.15 1.25 -0.92
CA SER A 12 14.85 1.75 -1.40
C SER A 12 13.68 1.21 -0.58
N LEU A 13 13.73 -0.07 -0.18
CA LEU A 13 12.71 -0.70 0.66
C LEU A 13 12.64 -0.03 2.03
N ILE A 14 13.79 0.20 2.68
CA ILE A 14 13.88 0.87 3.98
C ILE A 14 13.37 2.32 3.89
N ILE A 15 13.86 3.07 2.90
CA ILE A 15 13.43 4.47 2.68
C ILE A 15 11.91 4.50 2.48
N THR A 16 11.36 3.64 1.62
CA THR A 16 9.92 3.58 1.36
C THR A 16 9.12 3.26 2.61
N ALA A 17 9.58 2.33 3.45
CA ALA A 17 8.92 1.99 4.72
C ALA A 17 8.90 3.17 5.70
N ILE A 18 10.01 3.90 5.81
CA ILE A 18 10.10 5.13 6.63
C ILE A 18 9.11 6.17 6.12
N ILE A 19 9.02 6.37 4.80
CA ILE A 19 8.12 7.36 4.21
C ILE A 19 6.66 6.98 4.41
N PHE A 20 6.27 5.72 4.22
CA PHE A 20 4.91 5.28 4.52
C PHE A 20 4.55 5.56 5.98
N SER A 21 5.51 5.39 6.90
CA SER A 21 5.32 5.70 8.32
C SER A 21 5.24 7.21 8.58
N LEU A 22 6.04 8.03 7.90
CA LEU A 22 5.97 9.48 8.00
C LEU A 22 4.66 10.04 7.43
N ILE A 23 4.24 9.54 6.27
CA ILE A 23 2.95 9.90 5.67
C ILE A 23 1.82 9.51 6.62
N HIS A 24 1.87 8.33 7.24
CA HIS A 24 0.88 7.95 8.25
C HIS A 24 0.68 9.07 9.29
N VAL A 25 1.78 9.46 9.94
CA VAL A 25 1.81 10.48 10.99
C VAL A 25 1.38 11.85 10.47
N PHE A 26 1.87 12.27 9.31
CA PHE A 26 1.53 13.59 8.75
C PHE A 26 0.12 13.67 8.16
N THR A 27 -0.57 12.55 8.01
CA THR A 27 -1.93 12.48 7.49
C THR A 27 -2.95 12.06 8.54
N GLU A 28 -2.55 11.97 9.82
CA GLU A 28 -3.47 11.78 10.93
C GLU A 28 -4.36 13.04 11.12
N PRO A 29 -5.69 12.88 11.19
CA PRO A 29 -6.59 14.01 11.37
C PRO A 29 -6.47 14.58 12.79
N ILE A 30 -6.18 15.89 12.91
CA ILE A 30 -5.90 16.54 14.20
C ILE A 30 -7.17 16.73 15.05
N VAL A 31 -8.32 17.12 14.46
CA VAL A 31 -9.65 17.12 15.10
C VAL A 31 -10.71 17.15 13.99
N ILE A 32 -11.73 16.28 14.05
CA ILE A 32 -12.91 16.37 13.18
C ILE A 32 -13.88 17.35 13.85
N GLY A 33 -13.98 18.58 13.34
CA GLY A 33 -14.93 19.58 13.84
C GLY A 33 -14.38 20.98 14.17
N SER A 34 -13.08 21.26 14.00
CA SER A 34 -12.61 22.65 14.06
C SER A 34 -12.97 23.37 12.76
N SER A 35 -13.95 24.26 12.87
CA SER A 35 -14.74 24.87 11.81
C SER A 35 -14.00 25.95 11.01
N ASN A 36 -12.82 25.68 10.42
CA ASN A 36 -12.13 26.68 9.59
C ASN A 36 -11.25 26.13 8.44
N GLY A 37 -11.35 24.86 8.08
CA GLY A 37 -10.40 24.31 7.11
C GLY A 37 -10.93 23.14 6.31
N ILE A 38 -11.79 23.42 5.33
CA ILE A 38 -11.75 22.66 4.07
C ILE A 38 -10.44 23.04 3.37
N SER A 39 -9.31 22.67 3.97
CA SER A 39 -8.00 22.90 3.41
C SER A 39 -7.81 21.88 2.30
N ASN A 40 -7.71 22.40 1.08
CA ASN A 40 -7.76 21.65 -0.17
C ASN A 40 -6.39 21.00 -0.51
N GLY A 41 -5.69 20.50 0.51
CA GLY A 41 -4.39 19.90 0.35
C GLY A 41 -4.07 18.96 1.50
N ASN A 42 -3.52 17.79 1.17
CA ASN A 42 -2.85 16.94 2.14
C ASN A 42 -1.34 17.13 2.00
N PRO A 43 -0.73 18.14 2.64
CA PRO A 43 0.71 18.36 2.57
C PRO A 43 1.49 17.15 3.08
N GLY A 44 0.89 16.29 3.93
CA GLY A 44 1.47 15.03 4.38
C GLY A 44 1.72 14.02 3.26
N LEU A 45 1.08 14.16 2.08
CA LEU A 45 1.37 13.34 0.89
C LEU A 45 2.49 13.89 0.00
N PHE A 46 2.91 15.14 0.21
CA PHE A 46 3.97 15.75 -0.60
C PHE A 46 5.29 14.96 -0.61
N PRO A 47 5.75 14.36 0.52
CA PRO A 47 6.91 13.48 0.51
C PRO A 47 6.80 12.34 -0.51
N LEU A 48 5.60 11.79 -0.75
CA LEU A 48 5.40 10.68 -1.68
C LEU A 48 5.94 11.00 -3.09
N VAL A 49 5.80 12.23 -3.55
CA VAL A 49 6.23 12.67 -4.90
C VAL A 49 7.75 12.57 -5.02
N PHE A 50 8.50 13.11 -4.06
CA PHE A 50 9.97 13.09 -4.09
C PHE A 50 10.53 11.68 -3.94
N PHE A 51 9.82 10.83 -3.21
CA PHE A 51 10.28 9.48 -2.93
C PHE A 51 9.69 8.40 -3.85
N THR A 52 8.87 8.80 -4.81
CA THR A 52 8.33 7.91 -5.85
C THR A 52 9.43 7.08 -6.53
N PRO A 53 10.63 7.60 -6.84
CA PRO A 53 11.71 6.76 -7.40
C PRO A 53 12.11 5.58 -6.51
N PHE A 54 12.23 5.80 -5.19
CA PHE A 54 12.56 4.74 -4.23
C PHE A 54 11.42 3.72 -4.12
N PHE A 55 10.18 4.20 -4.10
CA PHE A 55 8.99 3.34 -4.13
C PHE A 55 8.97 2.43 -5.37
N ILE A 56 9.23 2.98 -6.56
CA ILE A 56 9.29 2.21 -7.81
C ILE A 56 10.42 1.17 -7.74
N VAL A 57 11.61 1.55 -7.29
CA VAL A 57 12.74 0.61 -7.15
C VAL A 57 12.42 -0.50 -6.14
N SER A 58 11.74 -0.17 -5.04
CA SER A 58 11.27 -1.13 -4.05
C SER A 58 10.35 -2.17 -4.69
N ILE A 59 9.31 -1.73 -5.39
CA ILE A 59 8.33 -2.61 -6.07
C ILE A 59 9.00 -3.46 -7.15
N MET A 60 9.82 -2.86 -8.01
CA MET A 60 10.54 -3.58 -9.07
C MET A 60 11.52 -4.60 -8.50
N GLY A 61 12.21 -4.25 -7.41
CA GLY A 61 13.13 -5.14 -6.70
C GLY A 61 12.42 -6.34 -6.09
N THR A 62 11.30 -6.10 -5.39
CA THR A 62 10.45 -7.16 -4.86
C THR A 62 9.97 -8.09 -5.96
N TYR A 63 9.47 -7.56 -7.08
CA TYR A 63 9.03 -8.37 -8.21
C TYR A 63 10.16 -9.23 -8.78
N LYS A 64 11.34 -8.65 -9.05
CA LYS A 64 12.49 -9.37 -9.60
C LYS A 64 12.98 -10.48 -8.68
N LEU A 65 13.00 -10.23 -7.37
CA LEU A 65 13.39 -11.22 -6.37
C LEU A 65 12.34 -12.34 -6.27
N ALA A 66 11.07 -11.97 -6.13
CA ALA A 66 9.96 -12.91 -6.03
C ALA A 66 9.86 -13.81 -7.27
N ASN A 67 9.95 -13.25 -8.48
CA ASN A 67 9.90 -14.02 -9.72
C ASN A 67 11.06 -15.02 -9.83
N ARG A 68 12.27 -14.65 -9.41
CA ARG A 68 13.41 -15.59 -9.38
C ARG A 68 13.21 -16.72 -8.38
N LEU A 69 12.68 -16.40 -7.20
CA LEU A 69 12.36 -17.40 -6.18
C LEU A 69 11.24 -18.33 -6.67
N ALA A 70 10.19 -17.77 -7.28
CA ALA A 70 9.08 -18.50 -7.87
C ALA A 70 9.56 -19.54 -8.91
N LEU A 71 10.42 -19.12 -9.84
CA LEU A 71 10.99 -20.02 -10.85
C LEU A 71 11.87 -21.11 -10.23
N LYS A 72 12.64 -20.80 -9.18
CA LYS A 72 13.50 -21.77 -8.48
C LYS A 72 12.70 -22.79 -7.66
N MET A 73 11.61 -22.35 -7.05
CA MET A 73 10.77 -23.15 -6.15
C MET A 73 9.62 -23.86 -6.90
N MET A 74 9.56 -23.71 -8.22
CA MET A 74 8.44 -24.18 -9.02
C MET A 74 8.13 -25.67 -8.78
N LYS A 75 6.83 -26.01 -8.73
CA LYS A 75 6.30 -27.35 -8.43
C LYS A 75 6.61 -27.90 -7.03
N THR A 76 7.21 -27.11 -6.14
CA THR A 76 7.38 -27.51 -4.72
C THR A 76 6.20 -27.02 -3.87
N MET A 77 5.93 -27.69 -2.74
CA MET A 77 4.90 -27.22 -1.79
C MET A 77 5.10 -25.76 -1.36
N PRO A 78 6.33 -25.29 -1.05
CA PRO A 78 6.61 -23.89 -0.76
C PRO A 78 6.13 -22.89 -1.83
N PHE A 79 6.09 -23.27 -3.11
CA PHE A 79 5.61 -22.39 -4.17
C PHE A 79 4.10 -22.13 -4.05
N TYR A 80 3.32 -23.19 -3.88
CA TYR A 80 1.86 -23.08 -3.73
C TYR A 80 1.49 -22.37 -2.43
N SER A 81 2.18 -22.67 -1.32
CA SER A 81 1.99 -21.97 -0.06
C SER A 81 2.26 -20.47 -0.19
N MET A 82 3.29 -20.08 -0.95
CA MET A 82 3.61 -18.67 -1.16
C MET A 82 2.53 -17.96 -1.99
N ILE A 83 1.97 -18.60 -3.03
CA ILE A 83 0.83 -18.04 -3.79
C ILE A 83 -0.35 -17.76 -2.85
N VAL A 84 -0.72 -18.74 -2.03
CA VAL A 84 -1.88 -18.60 -1.13
C VAL A 84 -1.62 -17.52 -0.07
N LEU A 85 -0.47 -17.55 0.60
CA LEU A 85 -0.16 -16.59 1.66
C LEU A 85 -0.05 -15.15 1.12
N SER A 86 0.59 -14.99 -0.04
CA SER A 86 0.74 -13.68 -0.68
C SER A 86 -0.54 -13.14 -1.29
N PHE A 87 -1.58 -13.95 -1.43
CA PHE A 87 -2.93 -13.51 -1.76
C PHE A 87 -3.75 -13.16 -0.51
N LEU A 88 -3.75 -14.05 0.49
CA LEU A 88 -4.61 -13.92 1.67
C LEU A 88 -4.23 -12.71 2.53
N PHE A 89 -2.93 -12.55 2.80
CA PHE A 89 -2.45 -11.45 3.63
C PHE A 89 -2.89 -10.06 3.10
N PRO A 90 -2.60 -9.67 1.85
CA PRO A 90 -3.05 -8.38 1.34
C PRO A 90 -4.56 -8.28 1.22
N SER A 91 -5.26 -9.38 0.90
CA SER A 91 -6.74 -9.37 0.83
C SER A 91 -7.36 -8.99 2.17
N ILE A 92 -6.84 -9.54 3.28
CA ILE A 92 -7.30 -9.22 4.63
C ILE A 92 -7.00 -7.75 4.96
N VAL A 93 -5.74 -7.32 4.75
CA VAL A 93 -5.34 -5.94 5.04
C VAL A 93 -6.17 -4.94 4.25
N TYR A 94 -6.33 -5.12 2.94
CA TYR A 94 -7.13 -4.22 2.10
C TYR A 94 -8.61 -4.21 2.52
N SER A 95 -9.18 -5.36 2.87
CA SER A 95 -10.57 -5.42 3.35
C SER A 95 -10.75 -4.63 4.65
N LEU A 96 -9.83 -4.77 5.60
CA LEU A 96 -9.87 -4.02 6.86
C LEU A 96 -9.65 -2.51 6.65
N THR A 97 -8.71 -2.13 5.78
CA THR A 97 -8.45 -0.74 5.39
C THR A 97 -9.69 -0.12 4.75
N LEU A 98 -10.33 -0.82 3.81
CA LEU A 98 -11.55 -0.35 3.14
C LEU A 98 -12.71 -0.20 4.12
N LYS A 99 -12.92 -1.18 5.00
CA LYS A 99 -13.96 -1.11 6.04
C LYS A 99 -13.76 0.12 6.94
N LYS A 100 -12.55 0.32 7.46
CA LYS A 100 -12.23 1.46 8.33
C LYS A 100 -12.40 2.80 7.59
N ALA A 101 -12.01 2.87 6.31
CA ALA A 101 -12.21 4.06 5.48
C ALA A 101 -13.70 4.34 5.20
N GLN A 102 -14.53 3.31 5.03
CA GLN A 102 -15.98 3.45 4.87
C GLN A 102 -16.65 3.94 6.15
N GLU A 103 -16.31 3.39 7.31
CA GLU A 103 -16.81 3.84 8.61
C GLU A 103 -16.48 5.33 8.84
N LEU A 104 -15.23 5.73 8.56
CA LEU A 104 -14.84 7.13 8.66
C LEU A 104 -15.58 8.03 7.65
N ARG A 105 -15.82 7.55 6.44
CA ARG A 105 -16.56 8.28 5.41
C ARG A 105 -18.00 8.57 5.86
N VAL A 106 -18.68 7.59 6.48
CA VAL A 106 -20.03 7.77 7.04
C VAL A 106 -19.98 8.79 8.19
N PHE A 107 -19.00 8.67 9.09
CA PHE A 107 -18.83 9.62 10.18
C PHE A 107 -18.62 11.07 9.69
N VAL A 108 -17.76 11.28 8.68
CA VAL A 108 -17.55 12.61 8.09
C VAL A 108 -18.82 13.13 7.43
N PHE A 109 -19.59 12.27 6.75
CA PHE A 109 -20.86 12.66 6.15
C PHE A 109 -21.88 13.14 7.19
N GLU A 110 -22.04 12.40 8.29
CA GLU A 110 -22.98 12.76 9.37
C GLU A 110 -22.65 14.10 10.05
N HIS A 111 -21.38 14.52 10.03
CA HIS A 111 -20.91 15.74 10.68
C HIS A 111 -20.62 16.89 9.70
N ASN A 112 -20.89 16.72 8.40
CA ASN A 112 -20.62 17.73 7.39
C ASN A 112 -21.91 18.20 6.69
N GLN A 113 -22.36 19.41 7.03
CA GLN A 113 -23.58 20.00 6.48
C GLN A 113 -23.48 20.40 5.00
N LEU A 114 -22.27 20.38 4.41
CA LEU A 114 -22.02 20.81 3.04
C LEU A 114 -22.13 19.68 2.00
N VAL A 115 -22.17 18.42 2.45
CA VAL A 115 -22.19 17.25 1.57
C VAL A 115 -23.59 16.66 1.53
N THR A 116 -24.16 16.48 0.34
CA THR A 116 -25.54 15.97 0.21
C THR A 116 -25.61 14.46 0.02
N LYS A 117 -24.52 13.84 -0.46
CA LYS A 117 -24.44 12.41 -0.69
C LYS A 117 -23.11 11.86 -0.18
N ILE A 118 -23.15 10.71 0.50
CA ILE A 118 -21.94 9.98 0.94
C ILE A 118 -20.97 9.76 -0.23
N ALA A 119 -21.51 9.51 -1.42
CA ALA A 119 -20.78 9.29 -2.67
C ALA A 119 -19.78 10.42 -3.03
N GLU A 120 -20.03 11.65 -2.59
CA GLU A 120 -19.20 12.82 -2.87
C GLU A 120 -17.88 12.84 -2.08
N ILE A 121 -17.82 12.12 -0.96
CA ILE A 121 -16.60 12.02 -0.13
C ILE A 121 -15.75 10.85 -0.66
N PRO A 122 -14.62 11.06 -1.35
CA PRO A 122 -13.80 9.95 -1.83
C PRO A 122 -13.26 9.14 -0.65
N LEU A 123 -13.08 7.82 -0.84
CA LEU A 123 -12.53 6.97 0.23
C LEU A 123 -11.10 7.38 0.60
N LEU A 124 -10.30 7.85 -0.34
CA LEU A 124 -8.96 8.39 -0.12
C LEU A 124 -9.05 9.92 -0.10
N ASN A 125 -9.06 10.49 1.10
CA ASN A 125 -9.26 11.92 1.33
C ASN A 125 -8.40 12.38 2.52
N THR A 126 -8.38 13.69 2.79
CA THR A 126 -7.59 14.30 3.88
C THR A 126 -7.83 13.67 5.26
N TYR A 127 -9.03 13.16 5.55
CA TYR A 127 -9.36 12.48 6.81
C TYR A 127 -8.93 11.02 6.84
N SER A 128 -8.97 10.32 5.70
CA SER A 128 -8.77 8.87 5.63
C SER A 128 -7.38 8.46 5.14
N ASN A 129 -6.54 9.38 4.67
CA ASN A 129 -5.22 9.07 4.11
C ASN A 129 -4.35 8.27 5.08
N SER A 130 -4.35 8.60 6.37
CA SER A 130 -3.62 7.84 7.41
C SER A 130 -4.03 6.36 7.47
N ILE A 131 -5.26 6.01 7.08
CA ILE A 131 -5.74 4.63 7.02
C ILE A 131 -5.08 3.86 5.85
N PHE A 132 -4.81 4.54 4.73
CA PHE A 132 -4.24 3.95 3.52
C PHE A 132 -2.70 3.92 3.50
N PHE A 133 -2.05 4.85 4.18
CA PHE A 133 -0.59 4.92 4.26
C PHE A 133 -0.15 4.44 5.64
N THR A 134 -0.13 3.11 5.84
CA THR A 134 0.35 2.46 7.06
C THR A 134 1.44 1.45 6.72
N GLY A 135 2.20 1.01 7.72
CA GLY A 135 3.13 -0.11 7.55
C GLY A 135 2.44 -1.39 7.05
N TRP A 136 1.18 -1.61 7.44
CA TRP A 136 0.39 -2.76 7.00
C TRP A 136 0.03 -2.70 5.52
N THR A 137 -0.43 -1.56 5.02
CA THR A 137 -0.77 -1.39 3.60
C THR A 137 0.48 -1.41 2.72
N PHE A 138 1.63 -0.94 3.24
CA PHE A 138 2.93 -1.10 2.59
C PHE A 138 3.33 -2.58 2.45
N LEU A 139 3.24 -3.35 3.53
CA LEU A 139 3.48 -4.79 3.49
C LEU A 139 2.52 -5.49 2.53
N ALA A 140 1.21 -5.18 2.61
CA ALA A 140 0.20 -5.74 1.72
C ALA A 140 0.52 -5.46 0.24
N LEU A 141 1.00 -4.25 -0.09
CA LEU A 141 1.44 -3.94 -1.43
C LEU A 141 2.60 -4.84 -1.89
N HIS A 142 3.61 -5.05 -1.05
CA HIS A 142 4.72 -5.94 -1.39
C HIS A 142 4.29 -7.40 -1.52
N PHE A 143 3.39 -7.89 -0.66
CA PHE A 143 2.81 -9.23 -0.80
C PHE A 143 1.98 -9.35 -2.09
N THR A 144 1.24 -8.32 -2.50
CA THR A 144 0.54 -8.29 -3.79
C THR A 144 1.52 -8.43 -4.95
N VAL A 145 2.66 -7.73 -4.90
CA VAL A 145 3.71 -7.85 -5.92
C VAL A 145 4.32 -9.26 -5.96
N ILE A 146 4.54 -9.87 -4.78
CA ILE A 146 5.00 -11.25 -4.68
C ILE A 146 3.98 -12.19 -5.32
N TRP A 147 2.69 -12.02 -5.01
CA TRP A 147 1.62 -12.83 -5.58
C TRP A 147 1.59 -12.74 -7.10
N ILE A 148 1.61 -11.52 -7.65
CA ILE A 148 1.67 -11.29 -9.10
C ILE A 148 2.88 -12.01 -9.72
N ALA A 149 4.06 -11.91 -9.11
CA ALA A 149 5.27 -12.56 -9.60
C ALA A 149 5.13 -14.10 -9.64
N TYR A 150 4.58 -14.70 -8.58
CA TYR A 150 4.37 -16.15 -8.52
C TYR A 150 3.29 -16.63 -9.49
N VAL A 151 2.19 -15.90 -9.62
CA VAL A 151 1.12 -16.20 -10.59
C VAL A 151 1.65 -16.13 -12.02
N LEU A 152 2.40 -15.09 -12.37
CA LEU A 152 2.98 -14.95 -13.71
C LEU A 152 4.00 -16.07 -14.00
N ALA A 153 4.83 -16.44 -13.02
CA ALA A 153 5.75 -17.57 -13.15
C ALA A 153 4.98 -18.89 -13.38
N PHE A 154 3.85 -19.09 -12.69
CA PHE A 154 2.99 -20.26 -12.87
C PHE A 154 2.37 -20.31 -14.27
N ILE A 155 1.82 -19.19 -14.75
CA ILE A 155 1.19 -19.09 -16.08
C ILE A 155 2.22 -19.37 -17.19
N LYS A 156 3.40 -18.73 -17.12
CA LYS A 156 4.46 -18.90 -18.13
C LYS A 156 5.03 -20.31 -18.21
N HIS A 157 4.88 -21.12 -17.18
CA HIS A 157 5.32 -22.51 -17.23
C HIS A 157 4.25 -23.43 -17.84
N LYS A 158 2.97 -23.06 -17.80
CA LYS A 158 1.87 -23.87 -18.33
C LYS A 158 1.60 -23.63 -19.82
N GLY A 159 1.96 -22.46 -20.35
CA GLY A 159 1.92 -22.14 -21.79
C GLY A 159 3.26 -22.42 -22.43
#